data_AF-A0A250FYS4-F1
#
_entry.id   AF-A0A250FYS4-F1
#
_cell.length_a   1.000
_cell.length_b   1.000
_cell.length_c   1.000
_cell.angle_alpha   90.00
_cell.angle_beta   90.00
_cell.angle_gamma   90.00
#
_symmetry.space_group_name_H-M   'P 1'
#
loop_
_entity.id
_entity.type
_entity.pdbx_description
1 polymer ?
#
loop_
_entity_poly.entity_id
_entity_poly.type
_entity_poly.pdbx_seq_one_letter_code
_entity_poly.pdbx_strand_id
1 'polypeptide(L)'
;MKKYILTIVTLFLIGCSAGKHVQLIQEGNENVEIVFYGYKNIQNASIYLRKKINLKNQYIRFADVRINYFIEREKVSDIYASPMDYGDDGNLYIIGSGKGEEFYKINISPFRERRVIYEINMYMRNFKFEGIYRGLEQYIPLGKHPLEKNELTGETYENKRVLSYQEPFSEFKRKNPELLEFLTKGDSIELEVISPVKQKYKFKAEW
;
A
#
# COMPACT_ATOMS: atom_id res chain seq x y z
N MET A 1 -14.28 -48.62 2.96
CA MET A 1 -13.42 -48.03 1.90
C MET A 1 -14.14 -46.98 1.05
N LYS A 2 -15.34 -47.21 0.52
CA LYS A 2 -16.06 -46.24 -0.34
C LYS A 2 -16.33 -44.87 0.32
N LYS A 3 -16.65 -44.82 1.63
CA LYS A 3 -16.89 -43.56 2.36
C LYS A 3 -15.64 -42.68 2.49
N TYR A 4 -14.47 -43.28 2.76
CA TYR A 4 -13.21 -42.54 2.88
C TYR A 4 -12.67 -42.06 1.54
N ILE A 5 -12.88 -42.84 0.47
CA ILE A 5 -12.53 -42.42 -0.91
C ILE A 5 -13.39 -41.21 -1.30
N LEU A 6 -14.69 -41.21 -0.97
CA LEU A 6 -15.54 -40.05 -1.25
C LEU A 6 -15.02 -38.81 -0.52
N THR A 7 -14.73 -38.90 0.78
CA THR A 7 -14.20 -37.77 1.58
C THR A 7 -12.85 -37.25 1.06
N ILE A 8 -11.94 -38.14 0.65
CA ILE A 8 -10.64 -37.76 0.07
C ILE A 8 -10.82 -37.09 -1.30
N VAL A 9 -11.75 -37.58 -2.13
CA VAL A 9 -12.07 -36.98 -3.44
C VAL A 9 -12.76 -35.63 -3.28
N THR A 10 -13.65 -35.44 -2.29
CA THR A 10 -14.23 -34.10 -2.01
C THR A 10 -13.16 -33.13 -1.50
N LEU A 11 -12.21 -33.58 -0.67
CA LEU A 11 -11.05 -32.78 -0.25
C LEU A 11 -10.14 -32.39 -1.43
N PHE A 12 -9.95 -33.30 -2.40
CA PHE A 12 -9.18 -33.01 -3.63
C PHE A 12 -9.92 -32.10 -4.62
N LEU A 13 -11.25 -32.22 -4.74
CA LEU A 13 -12.06 -31.39 -5.63
C LEU A 13 -12.29 -29.98 -5.08
N ILE A 14 -12.38 -29.80 -3.75
CA ILE A 14 -12.33 -28.47 -3.11
C ILE A 14 -10.90 -27.88 -3.22
N GLY A 15 -9.88 -28.73 -3.30
CA GLY A 15 -8.50 -28.35 -3.65
C GLY A 15 -8.30 -27.96 -5.12
N CYS A 16 -9.34 -28.02 -5.96
CA CYS A 16 -9.27 -27.83 -7.41
C CYS A 16 -10.07 -26.61 -7.93
N SER A 17 -10.56 -25.71 -7.06
CA SER A 17 -11.37 -24.55 -7.48
C SER A 17 -10.73 -23.18 -7.24
N ALA A 18 -9.42 -23.07 -7.50
CA ALA A 18 -8.76 -21.90 -8.07
C ALA A 18 -7.31 -22.29 -8.31
N GLY A 19 -6.77 -22.14 -9.52
CA GLY A 19 -5.34 -22.37 -9.80
C GLY A 19 -4.39 -21.44 -9.03
N LYS A 20 -4.90 -20.59 -8.13
CA LYS A 20 -4.15 -19.64 -7.31
C LYS A 20 -4.27 -20.03 -5.83
N HIS A 21 -3.15 -20.36 -5.19
CA HIS A 21 -3.11 -20.70 -3.76
C HIS A 21 -3.38 -19.49 -2.84
N VAL A 22 -3.02 -18.30 -3.32
CA VAL A 22 -3.28 -17.03 -2.65
C VAL A 22 -3.99 -16.11 -3.63
N GLN A 23 -5.08 -15.49 -3.18
CA GLN A 23 -5.81 -14.49 -3.96
C GLN A 23 -5.48 -13.08 -3.45
N LEU A 24 -5.41 -12.13 -4.37
CA LEU A 24 -5.29 -10.71 -4.10
C LEU A 24 -6.58 -10.03 -4.54
N ILE A 25 -7.21 -9.30 -3.62
CA ILE A 25 -8.42 -8.51 -3.87
C ILE A 25 -8.09 -7.06 -3.57
N GLN A 26 -8.23 -6.21 -4.60
CA GLN A 26 -8.12 -4.76 -4.46
C GLN A 26 -9.45 -4.23 -3.92
N GLU A 27 -9.42 -3.65 -2.73
CA GLU A 27 -10.60 -3.02 -2.12
C GLU A 27 -10.60 -1.51 -2.45
N GLY A 28 -10.93 -0.66 -1.47
CA GLY A 28 -10.91 0.79 -1.60
C GLY A 28 -9.54 1.43 -1.36
N ASN A 29 -9.49 2.75 -1.52
CA ASN A 29 -8.31 3.55 -1.18
C ASN A 29 -8.51 4.24 0.18
N GLU A 30 -7.43 4.45 0.91
CA GLU A 30 -7.45 5.29 2.12
C GLU A 30 -7.35 6.77 1.74
N ASN A 31 -7.25 7.64 2.74
CA ASN A 31 -6.97 9.06 2.50
C ASN A 31 -5.65 9.23 1.73
N VAL A 32 -5.66 10.18 0.79
CA VAL A 32 -4.44 10.70 0.19
C VAL A 32 -3.79 11.63 1.20
N GLU A 33 -2.48 11.50 1.37
CA GLU A 33 -1.69 12.40 2.18
C GLU A 33 -0.68 13.15 1.31
N ILE A 34 -0.59 14.46 1.52
CA ILE A 34 0.33 15.35 0.82
C ILE A 34 1.23 16.00 1.86
N VAL A 35 2.53 15.76 1.75
CA VAL A 35 3.53 16.24 2.70
C VAL A 35 4.45 17.23 2.02
N PHE A 36 4.49 18.45 2.54
CA PHE A 36 5.26 19.57 2.02
C PHE A 36 6.50 19.84 2.88
N TYR A 37 7.67 20.01 2.24
CA TYR A 37 8.95 20.30 2.90
C TYR A 37 9.74 21.40 2.15
N GLY A 38 10.58 22.13 2.91
CA GLY A 38 11.49 23.14 2.34
C GLY A 38 10.93 24.57 2.25
N TYR A 39 10.26 25.07 3.30
CA TYR A 39 9.72 26.44 3.33
C TYR A 39 10.83 27.50 3.35
N LYS A 40 11.25 27.95 2.17
CA LYS A 40 11.75 29.31 1.93
C LYS A 40 11.90 29.64 0.45
N ASN A 41 12.32 28.70 -0.41
CA ASN A 41 12.55 28.97 -1.84
C ASN A 41 12.30 27.79 -2.80
N ILE A 42 12.11 26.56 -2.29
CA ILE A 42 11.82 25.36 -3.10
C ILE A 42 10.76 24.56 -2.38
N GLN A 43 9.52 24.56 -2.88
CA GLN A 43 8.48 23.71 -2.34
C GLN A 43 8.53 22.37 -3.07
N ASN A 44 8.86 21.34 -2.31
CA ASN A 44 8.78 19.97 -2.75
C ASN A 44 7.64 19.30 -1.98
N ALA A 45 7.00 18.29 -2.57
CA ALA A 45 6.05 17.47 -1.85
C ALA A 45 6.20 15.97 -2.14
N SER A 46 5.77 15.18 -1.17
CA SER A 46 5.47 13.76 -1.35
C SER A 46 3.96 13.58 -1.34
N ILE A 47 3.45 12.84 -2.32
CA ILE A 47 2.07 12.35 -2.32
C ILE A 47 2.08 10.89 -1.94
N TYR A 48 1.30 10.53 -0.93
CA TYR A 48 1.11 9.17 -0.47
C TYR A 48 -0.25 8.67 -0.94
N LEU A 49 -0.22 7.67 -1.82
CA LEU A 49 -1.40 6.95 -2.27
C LEU A 49 -1.46 5.60 -1.55
N ARG A 50 -2.59 5.31 -0.92
CA ARG A 50 -2.76 4.12 -0.06
C ARG A 50 -3.94 3.30 -0.53
N LYS A 51 -3.70 2.01 -0.80
CA LYS A 51 -4.73 1.07 -1.26
C LYS A 51 -4.93 -0.08 -0.29
N LYS A 52 -6.17 -0.39 0.05
CA LYS A 52 -6.53 -1.59 0.81
C LYS A 52 -6.41 -2.81 -0.09
N ILE A 53 -5.62 -3.78 0.35
CA ILE A 53 -5.46 -5.06 -0.33
C ILE A 53 -5.84 -6.17 0.65
N ASN A 54 -6.78 -7.01 0.26
CA ASN A 54 -7.11 -8.22 1.00
C ASN A 54 -6.43 -9.43 0.34
N LEU A 55 -5.64 -10.16 1.13
CA LEU A 55 -4.94 -11.35 0.71
C LEU A 55 -5.59 -12.58 1.34
N LYS A 56 -6.07 -13.49 0.50
CA LYS A 56 -6.76 -14.72 0.96
C LYS A 56 -5.89 -15.94 0.71
N ASN A 57 -5.47 -16.60 1.78
CA ASN A 57 -4.80 -17.89 1.69
C ASN A 57 -5.85 -19.01 1.62
N GLN A 58 -5.93 -19.69 0.48
CA GLN A 58 -6.85 -20.82 0.30
C GLN A 58 -6.22 -22.17 0.65
N TYR A 59 -4.97 -22.16 1.13
CA TYR A 59 -4.18 -23.35 1.39
C TYR A 59 -4.15 -23.71 2.88
N ILE A 60 -3.88 -24.99 3.16
CA ILE A 60 -3.78 -25.54 4.52
C ILE A 60 -2.47 -25.18 5.23
N ARG A 61 -1.47 -24.70 4.49
CA ARG A 61 -0.21 -24.21 5.05
C ARG A 61 -0.18 -22.69 5.07
N PHE A 62 0.69 -22.13 5.90
CA PHE A 62 1.04 -20.72 5.83
C PHE A 62 1.48 -20.35 4.42
N ALA A 63 1.14 -19.13 4.03
CA ALA A 63 1.61 -18.53 2.80
C ALA A 63 2.44 -17.30 3.12
N ASP A 64 3.62 -17.22 2.52
CA ASP A 64 4.44 -16.02 2.51
C ASP A 64 4.34 -15.37 1.13
N VAL A 65 4.03 -14.08 1.12
CA VAL A 65 3.89 -13.32 -0.12
C VAL A 65 4.62 -11.98 -0.05
N ARG A 66 4.90 -11.43 -1.23
CA ARG A 66 5.33 -10.05 -1.43
C ARG A 66 4.42 -9.38 -2.45
N ILE A 67 4.22 -8.08 -2.28
CA ILE A 67 3.50 -7.24 -3.23
C ILE A 67 4.50 -6.27 -3.83
N ASN A 68 4.67 -6.33 -5.15
CA ASN A 68 5.55 -5.44 -5.91
C ASN A 68 4.70 -4.46 -6.71
N TYR A 69 5.13 -3.20 -6.77
CA TYR A 69 4.51 -2.19 -7.60
C TYR A 69 5.29 -1.92 -8.87
N PHE A 70 4.58 -1.59 -9.94
CA PHE A 70 5.18 -1.27 -11.22
C PHE A 70 4.55 -0.02 -11.83
N ILE A 71 5.40 0.92 -12.25
CA ILE A 71 5.05 2.08 -13.06
C ILE A 71 5.57 1.82 -14.47
N GLU A 72 4.72 1.91 -15.49
CA GLU A 72 5.10 1.68 -16.90
C GLU A 72 5.93 0.39 -17.15
N ARG A 73 5.67 -0.66 -16.35
CA ARG A 73 6.37 -1.98 -16.35
C ARG A 73 7.71 -2.03 -15.62
N GLU A 74 8.18 -0.95 -15.03
CA GLU A 74 9.37 -0.93 -14.18
C GLU A 74 9.00 -1.16 -12.72
N LYS A 75 9.71 -2.06 -12.04
CA LYS A 75 9.46 -2.32 -10.62
C LYS A 75 9.91 -1.08 -9.82
N VAL A 76 9.01 -0.54 -9.02
CA VAL A 76 9.32 0.52 -8.06
C VAL A 76 10.06 -0.09 -6.86
N SER A 77 11.07 0.62 -6.37
CA SER A 77 11.80 0.19 -5.16
C SER A 77 10.83 0.08 -3.98
N ASP A 78 11.01 -0.96 -3.16
CA ASP A 78 10.11 -1.24 -2.03
C ASP A 78 10.12 -0.08 -0.99
N ILE A 79 11.16 0.76 -0.96
CA ILE A 79 11.23 1.98 -0.11
C ILE A 79 10.22 3.06 -0.52
N TYR A 80 9.74 3.04 -1.76
CA TYR A 80 8.73 3.96 -2.30
C TYR A 80 7.37 3.28 -2.51
N ALA A 81 7.30 1.96 -2.38
CA ALA A 81 6.09 1.16 -2.55
C ALA A 81 6.10 0.00 -1.56
N SER A 82 5.44 0.16 -0.42
CA SER A 82 5.56 -0.72 0.73
C SER A 82 4.22 -1.27 1.20
N PRO A 83 4.15 -2.56 1.59
CA PRO A 83 3.03 -3.08 2.34
C PRO A 83 3.12 -2.63 3.81
N MET A 84 2.00 -2.19 4.35
CA MET A 84 1.84 -1.60 5.66
C MET A 84 0.71 -2.30 6.43
N ASP A 85 0.77 -2.26 7.76
CA ASP A 85 -0.28 -2.77 8.65
C ASP A 85 -0.47 -1.81 9.84
N TYR A 86 -1.65 -1.83 10.43
CA TYR A 86 -1.92 -1.04 11.63
C TYR A 86 -1.42 -1.80 12.87
N GLY A 87 -0.60 -1.14 13.68
CA GLY A 87 -0.20 -1.65 14.98
C GLY A 87 -1.33 -1.56 16.01
N ASP A 88 -1.11 -2.17 17.17
CA ASP A 88 -2.07 -2.16 18.28
C ASP A 88 -2.34 -0.75 18.84
N ASP A 89 -1.42 0.19 18.60
CA ASP A 89 -1.54 1.60 18.95
C ASP A 89 -2.31 2.43 17.90
N GLY A 90 -2.78 1.78 16.82
CA GLY A 90 -3.51 2.42 15.73
C GLY A 90 -2.65 3.14 14.71
N ASN A 91 -1.32 3.10 14.83
CA ASN A 91 -0.41 3.69 13.87
C ASN A 91 -0.09 2.74 12.71
N LEU A 92 0.25 3.29 11.55
CA LEU A 92 0.55 2.52 10.36
C LEU A 92 2.06 2.25 10.28
N TYR A 93 2.45 0.97 10.14
CA TYR A 93 3.85 0.53 10.09
C TYR A 93 4.14 -0.28 8.83
N ILE A 94 5.37 -0.19 8.34
CA ILE A 94 5.87 -1.06 7.28
C ILE A 94 5.89 -2.50 7.77
N ILE A 95 5.30 -3.42 7.01
CA ILE A 95 5.33 -4.84 7.37
C ILE A 95 6.77 -5.36 7.37
N GLY A 96 7.15 -6.03 8.46
CA GLY A 96 8.48 -6.58 8.63
C GLY A 96 9.52 -5.59 9.19
N SER A 97 9.10 -4.40 9.64
CA SER A 97 9.99 -3.47 10.34
C SER A 97 10.28 -3.88 11.79
N GLY A 98 9.60 -4.90 12.31
CA GLY A 98 9.82 -5.46 13.63
C GLY A 98 11.12 -6.27 13.75
N LYS A 99 11.66 -6.36 14.97
CA LYS A 99 12.90 -7.10 15.23
C LYS A 99 12.71 -8.59 14.93
N GLY A 100 13.53 -9.13 14.02
CA GLY A 100 13.49 -10.55 13.63
C GLY A 100 12.47 -10.88 12.55
N GLU A 101 11.77 -9.88 12.02
CA GLU A 101 10.88 -10.04 10.87
C GLU A 101 11.62 -9.79 9.56
N GLU A 102 11.07 -10.31 8.46
CA GLU A 102 11.60 -10.08 7.13
C GLU A 102 10.82 -8.95 6.47
N PHE A 103 11.52 -7.86 6.12
CA PHE A 103 10.93 -6.69 5.48
C PHE A 103 10.06 -7.06 4.27
N TYR A 104 8.89 -6.45 4.20
CA TYR A 104 7.91 -6.53 3.11
C TYR A 104 7.31 -7.93 2.86
N LYS A 105 7.68 -8.93 3.67
CA LYS A 105 7.11 -10.28 3.60
C LYS A 105 5.83 -10.34 4.41
N ILE A 106 4.73 -10.64 3.74
CA ILE A 106 3.41 -10.77 4.37
C ILE A 106 3.15 -12.25 4.62
N ASN A 107 3.05 -12.65 5.88
CA ASN A 107 2.62 -13.98 6.26
C ASN A 107 1.10 -14.03 6.41
N ILE A 108 0.48 -15.09 5.87
CA ILE A 108 -0.96 -15.32 5.91
C ILE A 108 -1.21 -16.73 6.44
N SER A 109 -1.96 -16.82 7.55
CA SER A 109 -2.35 -18.08 8.17
C SER A 109 -3.20 -18.96 7.22
N PRO A 110 -3.17 -20.30 7.41
CA PRO A 110 -4.00 -21.23 6.66
C PRO A 110 -5.48 -20.85 6.65
N PHE A 111 -6.12 -20.87 5.48
CA PHE A 111 -7.55 -20.56 5.31
C PHE A 111 -8.00 -19.21 5.90
N ARG A 112 -7.08 -18.25 6.04
CA ARG A 112 -7.36 -16.91 6.57
C ARG A 112 -7.19 -15.86 5.49
N GLU A 113 -7.78 -14.71 5.79
CA GLU A 113 -7.62 -13.47 5.06
C GLU A 113 -6.76 -12.51 5.89
N ARG A 114 -5.91 -11.75 5.23
CA ARG A 114 -5.14 -10.66 5.84
C ARG A 114 -5.30 -9.42 4.98
N ARG A 115 -5.85 -8.38 5.57
CA ARG A 115 -5.88 -7.05 4.97
C ARG A 115 -4.56 -6.36 5.26
N VAL A 116 -4.02 -5.68 4.25
CA VAL A 116 -2.86 -4.79 4.36
C VAL A 116 -3.17 -3.48 3.65
N ILE A 117 -2.44 -2.42 4.00
CA ILE A 117 -2.43 -1.17 3.24
C ILE A 117 -1.19 -1.17 2.38
N TYR A 118 -1.34 -1.02 1.07
CA TYR A 118 -0.21 -0.85 0.17
C TYR A 118 -0.04 0.64 -0.12
N GLU A 119 1.06 1.20 0.37
CA GLU A 119 1.38 2.63 0.26
C GLU A 119 2.39 2.88 -0.85
N ILE A 120 2.17 3.94 -1.61
CA ILE A 120 3.09 4.45 -2.62
C ILE A 120 3.43 5.89 -2.29
N ASN A 121 4.73 6.18 -2.22
CA ASN A 121 5.27 7.50 -1.99
C ASN A 121 5.82 8.07 -3.30
N MET A 122 5.16 9.10 -3.82
CA MET A 122 5.54 9.79 -5.04
C MET A 122 6.17 11.13 -4.69
N TYR A 123 7.48 11.23 -4.87
CA TYR A 123 8.24 12.44 -4.60
C TYR A 123 8.20 13.41 -5.79
N MET A 124 7.67 14.61 -5.59
CA MET A 124 7.57 15.65 -6.60
C MET A 124 8.61 16.76 -6.32
N ARG A 125 9.61 16.87 -7.21
CA ARG A 125 10.60 17.96 -7.19
C ARG A 125 10.07 19.16 -7.95
N ASN A 126 9.97 20.30 -7.27
CA ASN A 126 9.40 21.55 -7.79
C ASN A 126 7.98 21.36 -8.35
N PHE A 127 6.99 22.09 -7.83
CA PHE A 127 5.63 22.09 -8.39
C PHE A 127 5.60 22.67 -9.80
N LYS A 128 5.94 21.88 -10.81
CA LYS A 128 5.80 22.24 -12.22
C LYS A 128 4.96 21.18 -12.89
N PHE A 129 3.68 21.17 -12.57
CA PHE A 129 2.70 20.53 -13.42
C PHE A 129 2.25 21.58 -14.43
N GLU A 130 2.56 21.39 -15.71
CA GLU A 130 2.26 22.36 -16.79
C GLU A 130 0.80 22.26 -17.28
N GLY A 131 -0.07 21.57 -16.53
CA GLY A 131 -1.50 21.38 -16.84
C GLY A 131 -2.42 22.47 -16.28
N ILE A 132 -3.73 22.26 -16.41
CA ILE A 132 -4.80 23.23 -16.07
C ILE A 132 -4.99 23.41 -14.54
N TYR A 133 -4.37 22.55 -13.73
CA TYR A 133 -4.54 22.56 -12.27
C TYR A 133 -3.56 23.54 -11.62
N ARG A 134 -4.12 24.45 -10.80
CA ARG A 134 -3.37 25.24 -9.82
C ARG A 134 -2.55 24.26 -8.99
N GLY A 135 -1.24 24.50 -8.83
CA GLY A 135 -0.31 23.57 -8.22
C GLY A 135 -0.73 23.10 -6.82
N LEU A 136 0.02 22.15 -6.27
CA LEU A 136 -0.22 21.63 -4.93
C LEU A 136 -0.16 22.71 -3.84
N GLU A 137 0.30 23.93 -4.16
CA GLU A 137 0.34 25.08 -3.26
C GLU A 137 -1.03 25.40 -2.63
N GLN A 138 -2.14 25.09 -3.30
CA GLN A 138 -3.49 25.31 -2.74
C GLN A 138 -3.75 24.53 -1.44
N TYR A 139 -2.99 23.45 -1.20
CA TYR A 139 -3.09 22.63 0.00
C TYR A 139 -2.22 23.13 1.16
N ILE A 140 -1.22 23.98 0.89
CA ILE A 140 -0.34 24.55 1.92
C ILE A 140 -1.12 25.27 3.03
N PRO A 141 -2.06 26.20 2.74
CA PRO A 141 -2.82 26.86 3.80
C PRO A 141 -3.79 25.92 4.53
N LEU A 142 -4.05 24.72 3.99
CA LEU A 142 -4.92 23.71 4.60
C LEU A 142 -4.14 22.67 5.42
N GLY A 143 -2.82 22.61 5.25
CA GLY A 143 -1.95 21.67 5.92
C GLY A 143 -1.76 22.00 7.40
N LYS A 144 -1.40 20.97 8.17
CA LYS A 144 -1.08 21.08 9.60
C LYS A 144 0.34 20.59 9.85
N HIS A 145 1.02 21.18 10.83
CA HIS A 145 2.29 20.65 11.30
C HIS A 145 2.06 19.34 12.04
N PRO A 146 2.73 18.23 11.67
CA PRO A 146 2.58 16.97 12.38
C PRO A 146 3.16 17.09 13.79
N LEU A 147 2.60 16.33 14.73
CA LEU A 147 3.13 16.20 16.07
C LEU A 147 4.18 15.08 16.10
N GLU A 148 5.35 15.38 16.62
CA GLU A 148 6.43 14.43 16.85
C GLU A 148 6.63 14.24 18.34
N LYS A 149 6.99 13.02 18.74
CA LYS A 149 7.38 12.70 20.11
C LYS A 149 8.90 12.56 20.16
N ASN A 150 9.54 13.33 21.01
CA ASN A 150 10.95 13.13 21.32
C ASN A 150 11.10 11.79 22.04
N GLU A 151 11.82 10.84 21.44
CA GLU A 151 12.00 9.49 22.02
C GLU A 151 12.78 9.49 23.34
N LEU A 152 13.63 10.51 23.57
CA LEU A 152 14.45 10.63 24.78
C LEU A 152 13.68 11.27 25.95
N THR A 153 12.89 12.31 25.68
CA THR A 153 12.19 13.07 26.73
C THR A 153 10.70 12.69 26.85
N GLY A 154 10.14 12.05 25.83
CA GLY A 154 8.72 11.75 25.72
C GLY A 154 7.85 12.97 25.39
N GLU A 155 8.43 14.16 25.25
CA GLU A 155 7.71 15.40 24.96
C GLU A 155 7.18 15.41 23.52
N THR A 156 5.95 15.88 23.36
CA THR A 156 5.32 16.04 22.05
C THR A 156 5.43 17.47 21.57
N TYR A 157 5.88 17.69 20.33
CA TYR A 157 6.06 19.02 19.74
C TYR A 157 5.61 19.04 18.28
N GLU A 158 5.21 20.22 17.78
CA GLU A 158 4.88 20.41 16.36
C GLU A 158 6.16 20.52 15.51
N ASN A 159 6.27 19.67 14.49
CA ASN A 159 7.33 19.79 13.50
C ASN A 159 7.01 20.91 12.50
N LYS A 160 7.51 22.11 12.82
CA LYS A 160 7.34 23.32 12.00
C LYS A 160 8.04 23.28 10.64
N ARG A 161 8.80 22.22 10.32
CA ARG A 161 9.52 22.06 9.04
C ARG A 161 8.68 21.40 7.96
N VAL A 162 7.56 20.80 8.33
CA VAL A 162 6.72 19.98 7.46
C VAL A 162 5.26 20.42 7.61
N LEU A 163 4.49 20.44 6.52
CA LEU A 163 3.02 20.50 6.58
C LEU A 163 2.49 19.22 5.96
N SER A 164 1.53 18.58 6.63
CA SER A 164 0.78 17.46 6.10
C SER A 164 -0.68 17.85 5.89
N TYR A 165 -1.22 17.49 4.74
CA TYR A 165 -2.63 17.60 4.41
C TYR A 165 -3.17 16.21 4.06
N GLN A 166 -4.37 15.88 4.54
CA GLN A 166 -5.04 14.63 4.21
C GLN A 166 -6.46 14.89 3.72
N GLU A 167 -6.89 14.15 2.71
CA GLU A 167 -8.29 14.14 2.26
C GLU A 167 -8.72 12.76 1.75
N PRO A 168 -10.03 12.44 1.74
CA PRO A 168 -10.53 11.22 1.14
C PRO A 168 -10.09 11.09 -0.32
N PHE A 169 -9.65 9.89 -0.72
CA PHE A 169 -9.19 9.65 -2.09
C PHE A 169 -10.23 10.02 -3.16
N SER A 170 -11.51 9.76 -2.91
CA SER A 170 -12.59 10.13 -3.83
C SER A 170 -12.68 11.63 -4.06
N GLU A 171 -12.47 12.45 -3.03
CA GLU A 171 -12.45 13.91 -3.13
C GLU A 171 -11.21 14.38 -3.88
N PHE A 172 -10.03 13.81 -3.57
CA PHE A 172 -8.80 14.11 -4.29
C PHE A 172 -8.92 13.79 -5.78
N LYS A 173 -9.46 12.61 -6.13
CA LYS A 173 -9.73 12.18 -7.51
C LYS A 173 -10.69 13.11 -8.24
N ARG A 174 -11.74 13.59 -7.55
CA ARG A 174 -12.71 14.53 -8.12
C ARG A 174 -12.08 15.91 -8.40
N LYS A 175 -11.22 16.39 -7.50
CA LYS A 175 -10.56 17.70 -7.63
C LYS A 175 -9.39 17.68 -8.61
N ASN A 176 -8.68 16.55 -8.71
CA ASN A 176 -7.41 16.43 -9.45
C ASN A 176 -7.36 15.20 -10.39
N PRO A 177 -8.33 15.00 -11.30
CA PRO A 177 -8.39 13.79 -12.12
C PRO A 177 -7.19 13.62 -13.06
N GLU A 178 -6.70 14.67 -13.72
CA GLU A 178 -5.52 14.55 -14.61
C GLU A 178 -4.22 14.29 -13.83
N LEU A 179 -4.05 14.91 -12.66
CA LEU A 179 -2.89 14.63 -11.80
C LEU A 179 -2.91 13.18 -11.35
N LEU A 180 -4.07 12.67 -10.91
CA LEU A 180 -4.19 11.26 -10.54
C LEU A 180 -3.89 10.35 -11.73
N GLU A 181 -4.41 10.67 -12.91
CA GLU A 181 -4.09 9.91 -14.13
C GLU A 181 -2.58 9.92 -14.37
N PHE A 182 -1.93 11.07 -14.39
CA PHE A 182 -0.48 11.18 -14.56
C PHE A 182 0.30 10.32 -13.55
N LEU A 183 -0.10 10.35 -12.28
CA LEU A 183 0.56 9.62 -11.20
C LEU A 183 0.38 8.11 -11.29
N THR A 184 -0.72 7.63 -11.89
CA THR A 184 -1.15 6.22 -11.80
C THR A 184 -1.27 5.51 -13.14
N LYS A 185 -0.97 6.20 -14.24
CA LYS A 185 -1.18 5.68 -15.59
C LYS A 185 -0.27 4.49 -15.88
N GLY A 186 -0.88 3.39 -16.29
CA GLY A 186 -0.15 2.17 -16.65
C GLY A 186 0.33 1.36 -15.45
N ASP A 187 -0.05 1.76 -14.24
CA ASP A 187 0.40 1.10 -13.03
C ASP A 187 -0.15 -0.32 -12.87
N SER A 188 0.66 -1.16 -12.24
CA SER A 188 0.30 -2.56 -11.98
C SER A 188 0.86 -3.06 -10.66
N ILE A 189 0.14 -4.01 -10.08
CA ILE A 189 0.52 -4.70 -8.84
C ILE A 189 0.86 -6.14 -9.20
N GLU A 190 1.98 -6.65 -8.69
CA GLU A 190 2.32 -8.07 -8.74
C GLU A 190 2.24 -8.69 -7.34
N LEU A 191 1.46 -9.75 -7.20
CA LEU A 191 1.54 -10.66 -6.07
C LEU A 191 2.59 -11.74 -6.37
N GLU A 192 3.68 -11.75 -5.63
CA GLU A 192 4.64 -12.87 -5.60
C GLU A 192 4.34 -13.76 -4.40
N VAL A 193 3.85 -14.98 -4.67
CA VAL A 193 3.75 -16.04 -3.68
C VAL A 193 5.12 -16.70 -3.55
N ILE A 194 5.71 -16.69 -2.36
CA ILE A 194 7.02 -17.28 -2.05
C ILE A 194 6.82 -18.71 -1.55
N SER A 195 5.84 -18.90 -0.66
CA SER A 195 5.43 -20.19 -0.13
C SER A 195 3.89 -20.25 -0.11
N PRO A 196 3.25 -21.43 -0.25
CA PRO A 196 3.84 -22.78 -0.34
C PRO A 196 4.38 -23.14 -1.74
N VAL A 197 3.93 -22.46 -2.80
CA VAL A 197 4.34 -22.73 -4.18
C VAL A 197 4.68 -21.39 -4.83
N LYS A 198 5.89 -21.28 -5.37
CA LYS A 198 6.36 -20.03 -5.96
C LYS A 198 5.56 -19.67 -7.21
N GLN A 199 4.83 -18.57 -7.17
CA GLN A 199 3.94 -18.12 -8.25
C GLN A 199 3.91 -16.59 -8.30
N LYS A 200 3.71 -16.02 -9.48
CA LYS A 200 3.58 -14.56 -9.66
C LYS A 200 2.29 -14.26 -10.42
N TYR A 201 1.57 -13.25 -9.94
CA TYR A 201 0.32 -12.80 -10.55
C TYR A 201 0.36 -11.30 -10.70
N LYS A 202 0.20 -10.81 -11.93
CA LYS A 202 0.17 -9.39 -12.23
C LYS A 202 -1.27 -8.92 -12.46
N PHE A 203 -1.60 -7.77 -11.90
CA PHE A 203 -2.91 -7.13 -11.95
C PHE A 203 -2.73 -5.67 -12.35
N LYS A 204 -3.73 -5.09 -13.01
CA LYS A 204 -3.80 -3.63 -13.16
C LYS A 204 -4.00 -3.01 -11.78
N ALA A 205 -3.32 -1.91 -11.46
CA ALA A 205 -3.60 -1.16 -10.24
C ALA A 205 -4.90 -0.38 -10.42
N GLU A 206 -5.86 -0.55 -9.51
CA GLU A 206 -7.18 0.06 -9.60
C GLU A 206 -7.28 1.25 -8.63
N TRP A 207 -6.94 2.46 -9.09
CA TRP A 207 -7.01 3.69 -8.28
C TRP A 207 -8.36 4.42 -8.40
#